data_AF-A0A525IFH6-F1
#
_entry.id   AF-A0A525IFH6-F1
#
_cell.length_a   1.000
_cell.length_b   1.000
_cell.length_c   1.000
_cell.angle_alpha   90.00
_cell.angle_beta   90.00
_cell.angle_gamma   90.00
#
_symmetry.space_group_name_H-M   'P 1'
#
loop_
_entity.id
_entity.type
_entity.pdbx_description
1 polymer ?
#
loop_
_entity_poly.entity_id
_entity_poly.type
_entity_poly.pdbx_seq_one_letter_code
_entity_poly.pdbx_strand_id
1 'polypeptide(L)'
;MSVTSLDPWVAKVRMGILLLGLAWPAVVFNMGLADADKFTWMAIGASFMATIFAVPLLALAFVFPTYKSRIIAVPLLLALVFWWLESGSSTYNGLSLPPQMGLWIVSLTALAMLIPEFSSVKAFYRSVFHRK
;
A
#
# COMPACT_ATOMS: atom_id res chain seq x y z
N MET A 1 3.44 3.96 24.00
CA MET A 1 2.02 3.87 23.62
C MET A 1 1.65 5.15 22.89
N SER A 2 1.14 5.08 21.65
CA SER A 2 0.81 6.28 20.86
C SER A 2 -0.34 7.06 21.49
N VAL A 3 -0.13 8.35 21.78
CA VAL A 3 -1.01 9.24 22.57
C VAL A 3 -2.27 9.70 21.81
N THR A 4 -2.55 9.16 20.63
CA THR A 4 -3.83 9.39 19.93
C THR A 4 -4.48 8.05 19.65
N SER A 5 -5.56 7.74 20.36
CA SER A 5 -6.43 6.62 20.03
C SER A 5 -6.89 6.78 18.58
N LEU A 6 -6.65 5.77 17.76
CA LEU A 6 -7.19 5.74 16.40
C LEU A 6 -8.71 5.68 16.46
N ASP A 7 -9.38 6.37 15.54
CA ASP A 7 -10.83 6.22 15.39
C ASP A 7 -11.17 4.74 15.23
N PRO A 8 -12.24 4.22 15.87
CA PRO A 8 -12.56 2.80 15.85
C PRO A 8 -12.70 2.20 14.45
N TRP A 9 -13.20 2.98 13.49
CA TRP A 9 -13.32 2.57 12.10
C TRP A 9 -11.95 2.49 11.39
N VAL A 10 -11.02 3.41 11.67
CA VAL A 10 -9.65 3.42 11.11
C VAL A 10 -8.90 2.18 11.57
N ALA A 11 -9.03 1.80 12.85
CA ALA A 11 -8.41 0.60 13.39
C ALA A 11 -8.92 -0.67 12.70
N LYS A 12 -10.24 -0.81 12.54
CA LYS A 12 -10.88 -1.96 11.87
C LYS A 12 -10.49 -2.06 10.40
N VAL A 13 -10.56 -0.95 9.66
CA VAL A 13 -10.22 -0.91 8.23
C VAL A 13 -8.73 -1.18 8.02
N ARG A 14 -7.86 -0.59 8.83
CA ARG A 14 -6.41 -0.87 8.79
C ARG A 14 -6.12 -2.35 9.01
N MET A 15 -6.77 -2.96 10.01
CA MET A 15 -6.62 -4.39 10.27
C MET A 15 -7.07 -5.23 9.06
N GLY A 16 -8.20 -4.89 8.44
CA GLY A 16 -8.68 -5.56 7.23
C GLY A 16 -7.72 -5.43 6.05
N ILE A 17 -7.21 -4.22 5.79
CA ILE A 17 -6.23 -3.96 4.72
C ILE A 17 -4.93 -4.72 4.97
N LEU A 18 -4.41 -4.69 6.20
CA LEU A 18 -3.19 -5.42 6.56
C LEU A 18 -3.37 -6.93 6.38
N LEU A 19 -4.51 -7.47 6.83
CA LEU A 19 -4.78 -8.90 6.73
C LEU A 19 -4.91 -9.32 5.26
N LEU A 20 -5.75 -8.64 4.48
CA LEU A 20 -5.96 -8.99 3.08
C LEU A 20 -4.71 -8.74 2.22
N GLY A 21 -4.04 -7.61 2.44
CA GLY A 21 -2.88 -7.20 1.65
C GLY A 21 -1.61 -8.00 1.92
N LEU A 22 -1.48 -8.60 3.11
CA LEU A 22 -0.33 -9.44 3.46
C LEU A 22 -0.63 -10.93 3.44
N ALA A 23 -1.91 -11.35 3.51
CA ALA A 23 -2.27 -12.77 3.48
C ALA A 23 -2.04 -13.39 2.10
N TRP A 24 -2.45 -12.74 1.00
CA TRP A 24 -2.34 -13.37 -0.31
C TRP A 24 -0.88 -13.57 -0.77
N PRO A 25 0.08 -12.63 -0.56
CA PRO A 25 1.48 -12.88 -0.89
C PRO A 25 2.03 -14.03 -0.05
N ALA A 26 1.65 -14.11 1.23
CA ALA A 26 2.06 -15.21 2.10
C ALA A 26 1.52 -16.57 1.61
N VAL A 27 0.27 -16.63 1.13
CA VAL A 27 -0.30 -17.86 0.54
C VAL A 27 0.45 -18.24 -0.74
N VAL A 28 0.72 -17.29 -1.63
CA VAL A 28 1.49 -17.54 -2.87
C VAL A 28 2.89 -18.05 -2.56
N PHE A 29 3.59 -17.44 -1.58
CA PHE A 29 4.89 -17.91 -1.13
C PHE A 29 4.84 -19.33 -0.57
N ASN A 30 3.81 -19.67 0.22
CA ASN A 30 3.64 -21.02 0.75
C ASN A 30 3.39 -22.05 -0.36
N MET A 31 2.63 -21.72 -1.40
CA MET A 31 2.43 -22.61 -2.55
C MET A 31 3.72 -22.80 -3.35
N GLY A 32 4.59 -21.79 -3.39
CA GLY A 32 5.91 -21.86 -4.03
C GLY A 32 6.91 -22.77 -3.31
N LEU A 33 6.72 -23.08 -2.02
CA LEU A 33 7.65 -23.92 -1.24
C LEU A 33 7.76 -25.36 -1.76
N ALA A 34 6.77 -25.83 -2.51
CA ALA A 34 6.80 -27.17 -3.12
C ALA A 34 7.84 -27.29 -4.25
N ASP A 35 8.37 -26.18 -4.76
CA ASP A 35 9.27 -26.12 -5.91
C ASP A 35 10.37 -25.06 -5.65
N ALA A 36 11.58 -25.54 -5.35
CA ALA A 36 12.70 -24.69 -4.94
C ALA A 36 13.10 -23.64 -5.98
N ASP A 37 12.98 -23.96 -7.28
CA ASP A 37 13.29 -23.03 -8.35
C ASP A 37 12.24 -21.92 -8.42
N LYS A 38 10.95 -22.28 -8.35
CA LYS A 38 9.86 -21.29 -8.30
C LYS A 38 9.95 -20.40 -7.07
N PHE A 39 10.25 -20.97 -5.90
CA PHE A 39 10.43 -20.20 -4.67
C PHE A 39 11.56 -19.17 -4.81
N THR A 40 12.70 -19.57 -5.38
CA THR A 40 13.85 -18.68 -5.59
C THR A 40 13.48 -17.50 -6.49
N TRP A 41 12.83 -17.77 -7.62
CA TRP A 41 12.38 -16.70 -8.53
C TRP A 41 11.30 -15.81 -7.92
N MET A 42 10.37 -16.36 -7.13
CA MET A 42 9.38 -15.57 -6.38
C MET A 42 10.04 -14.65 -5.35
N ALA A 43 11.04 -15.14 -4.60
CA ALA A 43 11.78 -14.36 -3.62
C ALA A 43 12.57 -13.21 -4.27
N ILE A 44 13.22 -13.48 -5.41
CA ILE A 44 13.92 -12.46 -6.20
C ILE A 44 12.92 -11.40 -6.69
N GLY A 45 11.80 -11.83 -7.28
CA GLY A 45 10.76 -10.92 -7.77
C GLY A 45 10.17 -10.05 -6.66
N ALA A 46 9.88 -10.63 -5.50
CA ALA A 46 9.38 -9.89 -4.34
C ALA A 46 10.40 -8.88 -3.81
N SER A 47 11.68 -9.24 -3.75
CA SER A 47 12.77 -8.35 -3.29
C SER A 47 12.95 -7.17 -4.26
N PHE A 48 12.88 -7.44 -5.56
CA PHE A 48 12.95 -6.42 -6.60
C PHE A 48 11.77 -5.45 -6.52
N MET A 49 10.54 -5.98 -6.42
CA MET A 49 9.34 -5.16 -6.24
C MET A 49 9.40 -4.34 -4.95
N ALA A 50 9.81 -4.95 -3.83
CA ALA A 50 9.97 -4.24 -2.56
C ALA A 50 10.93 -3.05 -2.69
N THR A 51 12.04 -3.21 -3.42
CA THR A 51 13.02 -2.14 -3.63
C THR A 51 12.46 -1.01 -4.49
N ILE A 52 11.77 -1.33 -5.59
CA ILE A 52 11.14 -0.34 -6.47
C ILE A 52 10.08 0.46 -5.73
N PHE A 53 9.24 -0.22 -4.94
CA PHE A 53 8.12 0.42 -4.25
C PHE A 53 8.49 1.03 -2.90
N ALA A 54 9.65 0.72 -2.32
CA ALA A 54 10.07 1.27 -1.03
C ALA A 54 10.14 2.80 -1.02
N VAL A 55 10.77 3.41 -2.03
CA VAL A 55 10.93 4.86 -2.12
C VAL A 55 9.58 5.58 -2.31
N PRO A 56 8.72 5.18 -3.26
CA PRO A 56 7.36 5.72 -3.36
C PRO A 56 6.52 5.54 -2.10
N LEU A 57 6.61 4.39 -1.42
CA LEU A 57 5.86 4.12 -0.19
C LEU A 57 6.30 5.05 0.96
N LEU A 58 7.60 5.29 1.11
CA LEU A 58 8.12 6.25 2.07
C LEU A 58 7.66 7.66 1.74
N ALA A 59 7.73 8.08 0.47
CA ALA A 59 7.24 9.38 0.03
C ALA A 59 5.75 9.56 0.33
N LEU A 60 4.91 8.56 0.04
CA LEU A 60 3.48 8.56 0.39
C LEU A 60 3.26 8.65 1.89
N ALA A 61 4.10 8.00 2.70
CA ALA A 61 4.00 8.06 4.15
C ALA A 61 4.33 9.47 4.71
N PHE A 62 5.20 10.23 4.04
CA PHE A 62 5.47 11.64 4.34
C PHE A 62 4.34 12.57 3.89
N VAL A 63 3.82 12.38 2.68
CA VAL A 63 2.73 13.20 2.11
C VAL A 63 1.42 12.99 2.87
N PHE A 64 1.14 11.74 3.26
CA PHE A 64 -0.05 11.35 4.01
C PHE A 64 0.36 10.88 5.42
N PRO A 65 0.57 11.79 6.38
CA PRO A 65 1.16 11.43 7.68
C PRO A 65 0.21 10.64 8.60
N THR A 66 -1.08 10.51 8.27
CA THR A 66 -2.08 9.79 9.08
C THR A 66 -2.57 8.53 8.39
N TYR A 67 -2.91 7.50 9.17
CA TYR A 67 -3.53 6.28 8.65
C TYR A 67 -4.86 6.59 7.96
N LYS A 68 -5.67 7.49 8.52
CA LYS A 68 -6.93 7.93 7.90
C LYS A 68 -6.72 8.48 6.49
N SER A 69 -5.74 9.36 6.29
CA SER A 69 -5.42 9.88 4.96
C SER A 69 -4.90 8.79 4.04
N ARG A 70 -4.04 7.89 4.52
CA ARG A 70 -3.50 6.81 3.70
C ARG A 70 -4.58 5.82 3.25
N ILE A 71 -5.58 5.54 4.09
CA ILE A 71 -6.64 4.54 3.79
C ILE A 71 -7.45 4.97 2.58
N ILE A 72 -7.63 6.28 2.42
CA ILE A 72 -8.41 6.85 1.33
C ILE A 72 -7.50 7.17 0.14
N ALA A 73 -6.40 7.88 0.37
CA ALA A 73 -5.58 8.44 -0.70
C ALA A 73 -4.69 7.40 -1.39
N VAL A 74 -4.11 6.44 -0.66
CA VAL A 74 -3.16 5.49 -1.25
C VAL A 74 -3.84 4.54 -2.24
N PRO A 75 -5.00 3.90 -1.94
CA PRO A 75 -5.68 3.07 -2.92
C PRO A 75 -6.11 3.85 -4.17
N LEU A 76 -6.61 5.07 -4.00
CA LEU A 76 -7.04 5.92 -5.11
C LEU A 76 -5.87 6.34 -6.00
N LEU A 77 -4.75 6.76 -5.41
CA LEU A 77 -3.54 7.10 -6.15
C LEU A 77 -3.00 5.90 -6.92
N LEU A 78 -2.94 4.73 -6.28
CA LEU A 78 -2.48 3.52 -6.95
C LEU A 78 -3.42 3.13 -8.10
N ALA A 79 -4.73 3.21 -7.90
CA ALA A 79 -5.71 2.95 -8.96
C ALA A 79 -5.53 3.91 -10.15
N LEU A 80 -5.30 5.20 -9.90
CA LEU A 80 -5.03 6.19 -10.95
C LEU A 80 -3.71 5.93 -11.67
N VAL A 81 -2.66 5.56 -10.94
CA VAL A 81 -1.35 5.21 -11.52
C VAL A 81 -1.47 3.97 -12.40
N PHE A 82 -2.12 2.91 -11.91
CA PHE A 82 -2.36 1.70 -12.69
C PHE A 82 -3.20 1.99 -13.93
N TRP A 83 -4.27 2.76 -13.79
CA TRP A 83 -5.10 3.16 -14.93
C TRP A 83 -4.32 3.98 -15.95
N TRP A 84 -3.49 4.94 -15.52
CA TRP A 84 -2.62 5.69 -16.42
C TRP A 84 -1.68 4.74 -17.16
N LEU A 85 -0.94 3.88 -16.44
CA LEU A 85 -0.03 2.92 -17.06
C LEU A 85 -0.74 2.01 -18.07
N GLU A 86 -1.96 1.57 -17.78
CA GLU A 86 -2.76 0.70 -18.63
C GLU A 86 -3.35 1.43 -19.85
N SER A 87 -3.74 2.70 -19.70
CA SER A 87 -4.25 3.54 -20.81
C SER A 87 -3.25 3.80 -21.93
N GLY A 88 -1.95 3.63 -21.66
CA GLY A 88 -0.89 3.68 -22.67
C GLY A 88 -0.64 2.35 -23.40
N SER A 89 -1.31 1.26 -23.00
CA SER A 89 -1.11 -0.07 -23.58
C SER A 89 -1.90 -0.26 -24.88
N SER A 90 -1.30 -0.97 -25.84
CA SER A 90 -1.98 -1.42 -27.06
C SER A 90 -3.11 -2.44 -26.82
N THR A 91 -3.26 -2.93 -25.59
CA THR A 91 -4.31 -3.89 -25.16
C THR A 91 -5.37 -3.26 -24.26
N TYR A 92 -5.48 -1.92 -24.23
CA TYR A 92 -6.44 -1.21 -23.37
C TYR A 92 -7.90 -1.54 -23.75
N ASN A 93 -8.62 -2.16 -22.82
CA ASN A 93 -10.04 -2.55 -22.96
C ASN A 93 -10.98 -1.71 -22.06
N GLY A 94 -10.64 -0.43 -21.83
CA GLY A 94 -11.43 0.47 -20.97
C GLY A 94 -11.10 0.35 -19.48
N LEU A 95 -12.05 0.74 -18.61
CA LEU A 95 -11.92 0.70 -17.14
C LEU A 95 -12.09 -0.71 -16.55
N SER A 96 -11.48 -1.73 -17.15
CA SER A 96 -11.44 -3.07 -16.56
C SER A 96 -10.14 -3.25 -15.78
N LEU A 97 -10.14 -3.00 -14.47
CA LEU A 97 -9.00 -3.36 -13.62
C LEU A 97 -8.99 -4.88 -13.43
N PRO A 98 -7.95 -5.60 -13.90
CA PRO A 98 -7.84 -7.04 -13.68
C PRO A 98 -7.87 -7.35 -12.17
N PRO A 99 -8.51 -8.44 -11.73
CA PRO A 99 -8.58 -8.79 -10.31
C PRO A 99 -7.22 -8.83 -9.60
N GLN A 100 -6.17 -9.21 -10.34
CA GLN A 100 -4.79 -9.24 -9.86
C GLN A 100 -4.26 -7.84 -9.52
N MET A 101 -4.63 -6.80 -10.29
CA MET A 101 -4.25 -5.42 -9.96
C MET A 101 -4.89 -4.95 -8.66
N GLY A 102 -6.14 -5.37 -8.38
CA GLY A 102 -6.80 -5.10 -7.11
C GLY A 102 -6.02 -5.65 -5.92
N LEU A 103 -5.50 -6.88 -6.03
CA LEU A 103 -4.66 -7.49 -4.99
C LEU A 103 -3.36 -6.71 -4.76
N TRP A 104 -2.71 -6.23 -5.82
CA TRP A 104 -1.52 -5.38 -5.71
C TRP A 104 -1.81 -4.03 -5.06
N ILE A 105 -2.94 -3.39 -5.39
CA ILE A 105 -3.36 -2.14 -4.74
C ILE A 105 -3.53 -2.35 -3.23
N VAL A 106 -4.20 -3.44 -2.82
CA VAL A 106 -4.40 -3.75 -1.40
C VAL A 106 -3.08 -4.07 -0.70
N SER A 107 -2.16 -4.80 -1.33
CA SER A 107 -0.82 -5.08 -0.76
C SER A 107 0.03 -3.83 -0.59
N LEU A 108 0.13 -2.99 -1.62
CA LEU A 108 0.90 -1.74 -1.54
C LEU A 108 0.28 -0.79 -0.51
N THR A 109 -1.05 -0.74 -0.43
CA THR A 109 -1.74 0.00 0.63
C THR A 109 -1.39 -0.57 2.01
N ALA A 110 -1.39 -1.89 2.18
CA ALA A 110 -0.99 -2.53 3.43
C ALA A 110 0.45 -2.18 3.83
N LEU A 111 1.39 -2.18 2.87
CA LEU A 111 2.77 -1.75 3.11
C LEU A 111 2.85 -0.27 3.55
N ALA A 112 2.07 0.63 2.94
CA ALA A 112 1.98 2.02 3.37
C ALA A 112 1.40 2.18 4.80
N MET A 113 0.55 1.23 5.24
CA MET A 113 -0.02 1.18 6.59
C MET A 113 0.93 0.60 7.65
N LEU A 114 1.98 -0.12 7.24
CA LEU A 114 3.01 -0.61 8.16
C LEU A 114 3.91 0.51 8.66
N ILE A 115 4.13 1.54 7.83
CA ILE A 115 4.93 2.70 8.21
C ILE A 115 4.17 3.45 9.32
N PRO A 116 4.78 3.74 10.47
CA PRO A 116 4.10 4.42 11.56
C PRO A 116 3.63 5.83 11.17
N GLU A 117 2.63 6.35 11.90
CA GLU A 117 2.29 7.77 11.81
C GLU A 117 3.44 8.60 12.39
N PHE A 118 3.90 9.59 11.62
CA PHE A 118 4.89 10.54 12.12
C PHE A 118 4.17 11.65 12.90
N SER A 119 4.06 11.48 14.22
CA SER A 119 3.43 12.45 15.11
C SER A 119 4.04 13.85 15.00
N SER A 120 5.35 13.94 14.74
CA SER A 120 6.09 15.19 14.54
C SER A 120 5.70 15.89 13.23
N VAL A 121 5.51 15.13 12.14
CA VAL A 121 5.05 15.67 10.85
C VAL A 121 3.60 16.15 10.96
N LYS A 122 2.75 15.43 11.70
CA LYS A 122 1.38 15.86 12.02
C LYS A 122 1.34 17.17 12.81
N ALA A 123 2.22 17.31 13.81
CA ALA A 123 2.35 18.54 14.59
C ALA A 123 2.83 19.71 13.72
N PHE A 124 3.83 19.47 12.86
CA PHE A 124 4.31 20.46 11.90
C PHE A 124 3.22 20.90 10.91
N TYR A 125 2.52 19.95 10.28
CA TYR A 125 1.42 20.25 9.36
C TYR A 125 0.31 21.06 10.04
N ARG A 126 -0.09 20.70 11.27
CA ARG A 126 -1.06 21.48 12.04
C ARG A 126 -0.55 22.89 12.34
N SER A 127 0.74 23.04 12.67
CA SER A 127 1.33 24.37 12.93
C SER A 127 1.41 25.27 11.70
N VAL A 128 1.61 24.69 10.51
CA VAL A 128 1.76 25.43 9.24
C VAL A 128 0.40 25.72 8.60
N PHE A 129 -0.53 24.76 8.61
CA PHE A 129 -1.79 24.85 7.87
C PHE A 129 -3.04 25.10 8.74
N HIS A 130 -2.94 25.13 10.07
CA HIS A 130 -4.06 25.48 10.97
C HIS A 130 -3.77 26.73 11.83
N ARG A 131 -2.86 27.60 11.41
CA ARG A 131 -2.83 29.00 11.90
C ARG A 131 -3.92 29.80 11.17
N LYS A 132 -5.17 29.66 11.62
CA LYS A 132 -6.23 30.67 11.50
C LYS A 132 -7.11 30.58 12.74
#